data_AF-A0A7W1A3L0-F1
#
_entry.id   AF-A0A7W1A3L0-F1
#
_cell.length_a   1.000
_cell.length_b   1.000
_cell.length_c   1.000
_cell.angle_alpha   90.00
_cell.angle_beta   90.00
_cell.angle_gamma   90.00
#
_symmetry.space_group_name_H-M   'P 1'
#
loop_
_entity.id
_entity.type
_entity.pdbx_description
1 polymer ?
#
loop_
_entity_poly.entity_id
_entity_poly.type
_entity_poly.pdbx_seq_one_letter_code
_entity_poly.pdbx_strand_id
1 'polypeptide(L)'
;AFDVVLSDMAPDTTGVRHMDQARSEALFERALEIALKVLAPGGNFVGKLFQGPDFKKLSEQVRAAFAAAKTAKPASSRQISIEQYVIGKGFRGVAALAKEPAP
;
A
#
# COMPACT_ATOMS: atom_id res chain seq x y z
N ALA A 1 -5.86 18.75 -0.11
CA ALA A 1 -4.89 17.70 -0.47
C ALA A 1 -3.99 17.45 0.72
N PHE A 2 -3.42 16.25 0.86
CA PHE A 2 -2.62 15.84 2.03
C PHE A 2 -1.17 15.53 1.63
N ASP A 3 -0.24 15.77 2.55
CA ASP A 3 1.18 15.43 2.36
C ASP A 3 1.48 13.96 2.62
N VAL A 4 0.70 13.33 3.50
CA VAL A 4 0.86 11.93 3.88
C VAL A 4 -0.50 11.27 4.05
N VAL A 5 -0.64 10.05 3.52
CA VAL A 5 -1.71 9.12 3.85
C VAL A 5 -1.10 7.88 4.48
N LEU A 6 -1.53 7.56 5.69
CA LEU A 6 -1.08 6.39 6.43
C LEU A 6 -2.29 5.49 6.70
N SER A 7 -2.17 4.21 6.37
CA SER A 7 -3.13 3.17 6.71
C SER A 7 -2.46 2.09 7.53
N ASP A 8 -2.94 1.93 8.76
CA ASP A 8 -2.60 0.82 9.64
C ASP A 8 -3.78 -0.15 9.82
N MET A 9 -4.67 -0.21 8.82
CA MET A 9 -5.81 -1.13 8.86
C MET A 9 -5.33 -2.58 8.84
N ALA A 10 -5.96 -3.42 9.67
CA ALA A 10 -5.84 -4.86 9.64
C ALA A 10 -7.25 -5.45 9.72
N PRO A 11 -7.51 -6.59 9.05
CA PRO A 11 -8.77 -7.29 9.25
C PRO A 11 -8.79 -7.98 10.61
N ASP A 12 -9.99 -8.28 11.11
CA ASP A 12 -10.14 -9.25 12.19
C ASP A 12 -9.57 -10.59 11.72
N THR A 13 -8.48 -11.01 12.35
CA THR A 13 -7.77 -12.23 11.97
C THR A 13 -8.58 -13.44 12.39
N THR A 14 -8.94 -14.27 11.43
CA THR A 14 -9.69 -15.52 11.63
C THR A 14 -8.79 -16.68 12.03
N GLY A 15 -7.47 -16.53 11.86
CA GLY A 15 -6.49 -17.61 12.00
C GLY A 15 -6.34 -18.43 10.70
N VAL A 16 -7.22 -18.22 9.72
CA VAL A 16 -7.12 -18.82 8.40
C VAL A 16 -6.28 -17.91 7.52
N ARG A 17 -5.00 -18.24 7.40
CA ARG A 17 -3.96 -17.40 6.78
C ARG A 17 -4.37 -16.80 5.42
N HIS A 18 -4.91 -17.60 4.50
CA HIS A 18 -5.26 -17.12 3.16
C HIS A 18 -6.45 -16.14 3.17
N MET A 19 -7.42 -16.34 4.06
CA MET A 19 -8.53 -15.41 4.23
C MET A 19 -8.06 -14.09 4.84
N ASP A 20 -7.19 -14.16 5.85
CA ASP A 20 -6.63 -13.00 6.52
C ASP A 20 -5.75 -12.17 5.57
N GLN A 21 -4.98 -12.84 4.69
CA GLN A 21 -4.22 -12.22 3.61
C GLN A 21 -5.14 -11.49 2.62
N ALA A 22 -6.14 -12.18 2.06
CA ALA A 22 -7.05 -11.60 1.07
C ALA A 22 -7.83 -10.38 1.63
N ARG A 23 -8.23 -10.43 2.90
CA ARG A 23 -8.88 -9.30 3.57
C ARG A 23 -7.92 -8.14 3.79
N SER A 24 -6.68 -8.41 4.17
CA SER A 24 -5.64 -7.37 4.28
C SER A 24 -5.32 -6.73 2.94
N GLU A 25 -5.25 -7.51 1.87
CA GLU A 25 -5.03 -7.05 0.49
C GLU A 25 -6.16 -6.11 0.06
N ALA A 26 -7.42 -6.48 0.31
CA ALA A 26 -8.57 -5.62 0.02
C ALA A 26 -8.52 -4.29 0.79
N LEU A 27 -8.18 -4.30 2.09
CA LEU A 27 -8.04 -3.07 2.87
C LEU A 27 -6.92 -2.17 2.35
N PHE A 28 -5.79 -2.76 1.96
CA PHE A 28 -4.66 -2.02 1.40
C PHE A 28 -5.00 -1.39 0.05
N GLU A 29 -5.67 -2.14 -0.84
CA GLU A 29 -6.13 -1.63 -2.13
C GLU A 29 -7.03 -0.40 -1.95
N ARG A 30 -8.00 -0.46 -1.02
CA ARG A 30 -8.86 0.70 -0.69
C ARG A 30 -8.06 1.88 -0.13
N ALA A 31 -7.09 1.63 0.73
CA ALA A 31 -6.23 2.68 1.26
C ALA A 31 -5.43 3.37 0.15
N LEU A 32 -4.89 2.60 -0.80
CA LEU A 32 -4.17 3.14 -1.96
C LEU A 32 -5.10 3.93 -2.87
N GLU A 33 -6.29 3.42 -3.19
CA GLU A 33 -7.32 4.14 -3.97
C GLU A 33 -7.64 5.51 -3.38
N ILE A 34 -7.81 5.59 -2.06
CA ILE A 34 -8.05 6.85 -1.35
C ILE A 34 -6.81 7.75 -1.46
N ALA A 35 -5.62 7.21 -1.18
CA ALA A 35 -4.37 7.97 -1.22
C ALA A 35 -4.15 8.65 -2.58
N LEU A 36 -4.36 7.93 -3.68
CA LEU A 36 -4.18 8.46 -5.04
C LEU A 36 -5.15 9.62 -5.37
N LYS A 37 -6.29 9.73 -4.68
CA LYS A 37 -7.28 10.80 -4.88
C LYS A 37 -7.01 12.02 -4.02
N VAL A 38 -6.43 11.85 -2.83
CA VAL A 38 -6.36 12.91 -1.82
C VAL A 38 -4.95 13.46 -1.60
N LEU A 39 -3.91 12.74 -2.03
CA LEU A 39 -2.52 13.19 -1.90
C LEU A 39 -2.21 14.37 -2.83
N ALA A 40 -1.47 15.33 -2.30
CA ALA A 40 -0.81 16.34 -3.12
C ALA A 40 0.33 15.69 -3.94
N PRO A 41 0.66 16.21 -5.14
CA PRO A 41 1.90 15.83 -5.83
C PRO A 41 3.11 16.00 -4.89
N GLY A 42 3.99 15.01 -4.87
CA GLY A 42 5.11 14.93 -3.92
C GLY A 42 4.77 14.29 -2.56
N GLY A 43 3.49 14.05 -2.27
CA GLY A 43 3.05 13.42 -1.03
C GLY A 43 3.47 11.94 -0.90
N ASN A 44 3.28 11.37 0.29
CA ASN A 44 3.74 10.02 0.62
C ASN A 44 2.59 9.11 1.06
N PHE A 45 2.71 7.82 0.77
CA PHE A 45 1.78 6.80 1.23
C PHE A 45 2.50 5.74 2.06
N VAL A 46 1.87 5.30 3.14
CA VAL A 46 2.32 4.17 3.96
C VAL A 46 1.12 3.29 4.23
N GLY A 47 1.16 2.02 3.79
CA GLY A 47 0.07 1.07 4.02
C GLY A 47 0.58 -0.23 4.63
N LYS A 48 -0.10 -0.73 5.66
CA LYS A 48 0.10 -2.08 6.19
C LYS A 48 -0.51 -3.12 5.26
N LEU A 49 0.27 -4.15 4.95
CA LEU A 49 -0.13 -5.26 4.10
C LEU A 49 0.47 -6.57 4.63
N PHE A 50 -0.37 -7.58 4.78
CA PHE A 50 0.11 -8.92 5.08
C PHE A 50 0.72 -9.55 3.83
N GLN A 51 1.85 -10.25 3.97
CA GLN A 51 2.43 -11.01 2.86
C GLN A 51 1.46 -12.07 2.39
N GLY A 52 0.95 -11.92 1.17
CA GLY A 52 0.02 -12.81 0.49
C GLY A 52 0.27 -12.85 -1.02
N PRO A 53 -0.57 -13.56 -1.78
CA PRO A 53 -0.43 -13.71 -3.23
C PRO A 53 -0.36 -12.38 -4.00
N ASP A 54 -1.15 -11.37 -3.59
CA ASP A 54 -1.22 -10.09 -4.30
C ASP A 54 -0.22 -9.05 -3.78
N PHE A 55 0.62 -9.41 -2.80
CA PHE A 55 1.59 -8.51 -2.20
C PHE A 55 2.49 -7.82 -3.24
N LYS A 56 3.00 -8.60 -4.19
CA LYS A 56 3.88 -8.09 -5.25
C LYS A 56 3.13 -7.13 -6.18
N LYS A 57 1.93 -7.52 -6.63
CA LYS A 57 1.07 -6.72 -7.50
C LYS A 57 0.74 -5.37 -6.85
N LEU A 58 0.30 -5.37 -5.59
CA LEU A 58 -0.03 -4.15 -4.86
C LEU A 58 1.20 -3.26 -4.61
N SER A 59 2.36 -3.87 -4.33
CA SER A 59 3.63 -3.13 -4.20
C SER A 59 4.06 -2.48 -5.53
N GLU A 60 3.82 -3.15 -6.67
CA GLU A 60 4.09 -2.62 -8.00
C GLU A 60 3.17 -1.45 -8.35
N GLN A 61 1.90 -1.50 -7.96
CA GLN A 61 0.98 -0.35 -8.10
C GLN A 61 1.49 0.88 -7.33
N VAL A 62 1.98 0.69 -6.09
CA VAL A 62 2.63 1.78 -5.35
C VAL A 62 3.88 2.27 -6.09
N ARG A 63 4.71 1.38 -6.64
CA ARG A 63 5.88 1.79 -7.42
C ARG A 63 5.52 2.59 -8.68
N ALA A 64 4.43 2.24 -9.34
CA ALA A 64 3.94 2.94 -10.53
C ALA A 64 3.40 4.35 -10.21
N ALA A 65 2.80 4.54 -9.03
CA ALA A 65 2.24 5.84 -8.64
C ALA A 65 3.23 6.80 -7.94
N PHE A 66 4.32 6.28 -7.36
CA PHE A 66 5.25 7.06 -6.53
C PHE A 66 6.69 7.03 -7.07
N ALA A 67 7.42 8.13 -6.94
CA ALA A 67 8.82 8.27 -7.38
C ALA A 67 9.73 7.15 -6.86
N ALA A 68 9.51 6.71 -5.61
CA ALA A 68 10.14 5.52 -5.06
C ALA A 68 9.14 4.70 -4.24
N ALA A 69 9.33 3.38 -4.22
CA ALA A 69 8.60 2.47 -3.34
C ALA A 69 9.56 1.57 -2.55
N LYS A 70 9.27 1.33 -1.28
CA LYS A 70 10.03 0.43 -0.40
C LYS A 70 9.08 -0.40 0.45
N THR A 71 9.53 -1.58 0.87
CA THR A 71 8.85 -2.37 1.89
C THR A 71 9.66 -2.34 3.18
N ALA A 72 8.97 -2.33 4.31
CA ALA A 72 9.59 -2.32 5.63
C ALA A 72 8.81 -3.23 6.59
N LYS A 73 9.51 -4.16 7.23
CA LYS A 73 8.99 -4.86 8.41
C LYS A 73 9.33 -4.04 9.65
N PRO A 74 8.36 -3.65 10.49
CA PRO A 74 8.65 -2.90 11.71
C PRO A 74 9.47 -3.74 12.68
N ALA A 75 10.43 -3.11 13.37
CA ALA A 75 11.16 -3.76 14.47
C ALA A 75 10.25 -4.14 15.65
N SER A 76 9.13 -3.45 15.81
CA SER A 76 8.09 -3.73 16.81
C SER A 76 7.16 -4.89 16.43
N SER A 77 7.26 -5.41 15.21
CA SER A 77 6.41 -6.50 14.74
C SER A 77 6.78 -7.82 15.43
N ARG A 78 5.77 -8.60 15.83
CA ARG A 78 6.00 -9.95 16.37
C ARG A 78 6.70 -10.80 15.32
N GLN A 79 7.64 -11.66 15.71
CA GLN A 79 8.39 -12.49 14.74
C GLN A 79 7.48 -13.30 13.81
N ILE A 80 6.37 -13.82 14.35
CA ILE A 80 5.39 -14.65 13.63
C ILE A 80 4.48 -13.81 12.71
N SER A 81 4.43 -12.48 12.89
CA SER A 81 3.61 -11.60 12.05
C SER A 81 4.16 -11.58 10.62
N ILE A 82 3.23 -11.72 9.67
CA ILE A 82 3.50 -11.60 8.23
C ILE A 82 3.26 -10.17 7.72
N GLU A 83 3.09 -9.20 8.62
CA GLU A 83 2.87 -7.80 8.25
C GLU A 83 4.12 -7.13 7.70
N GLN A 84 3.90 -6.29 6.70
CA GLN A 84 4.87 -5.43 6.06
C GLN A 84 4.20 -4.08 5.82
N TYR A 85 4.97 -3.00 5.86
CA TYR A 85 4.52 -1.71 5.35
C TYR A 85 5.07 -1.50 3.95
N VAL A 86 4.20 -1.12 3.03
CA VAL A 86 4.58 -0.64 1.70
C VAL A 86 4.57 0.88 1.74
N ILE A 87 5.69 1.49 1.39
CA ILE A 87 5.96 2.92 1.50
C ILE A 87 6.17 3.49 0.11
N GLY A 88 5.24 4.33 -0.36
CA GLY A 88 5.39 5.14 -1.57
C GLY A 88 5.86 6.54 -1.21
N LYS A 89 6.96 7.00 -1.85
CA LYS A 89 7.50 8.34 -1.66
C LYS A 89 7.43 9.18 -2.93
N GLY A 90 6.98 10.42 -2.80
CA GLY A 90 6.91 11.37 -3.92
C GLY A 90 5.82 10.98 -4.92
N PHE A 91 4.55 11.16 -4.55
CA PHE A 91 3.41 10.88 -5.41
C PHE A 91 3.53 11.66 -6.72
N ARG A 92 3.42 10.97 -7.87
CA ARG A 92 3.58 11.58 -9.20
C ARG A 92 2.42 12.51 -9.58
N GLY A 93 1.29 12.43 -8.87
CA GLY A 93 0.10 13.23 -9.14
C GLY A 93 -0.84 12.59 -10.17
N VAL A 94 -2.13 12.92 -10.08
CA VAL A 94 -3.20 12.32 -10.91
C VAL A 94 -3.02 12.61 -12.41
N ALA A 95 -2.52 13.80 -12.76
CA ALA A 95 -2.27 14.18 -14.15
C ALA A 95 -1.16 13.35 -14.82
N ALA A 96 -0.21 12.81 -14.04
CA ALA A 96 0.85 11.94 -14.55
C ALA A 96 0.33 10.51 -14.78
N LEU A 97 -0.57 10.02 -13.93
CA LEU A 97 -1.19 8.70 -14.06
C LEU A 97 -2.13 8.59 -15.29
N ALA A 98 -2.72 9.70 -15.72
CA ALA A 98 -3.60 9.73 -16.89
C ALA A 98 -2.85 9.72 -18.25
N LYS A 99 -1.51 9.85 -18.26
CA LYS A 99 -0.70 10.00 -19.48
C LYS A 99 -0.14 8.68 -20.05
N GLU A 100 -0.37 7.55 -19.39
CA GLU A 100 0.22 6.27 -19.81
C GLU A 100 -0.90 5.23 -19.98
N PRO A 101 -1.39 5.00 -21.22
CA PRO A 101 -2.11 3.76 -21.49
C PRO A 101 -1.09 2.63 -21.41
N ALA A 102 -1.45 1.55 -20.70
CA ALA A 102 -0.66 0.32 -20.68
C ALA A 102 -0.39 -0.18 -22.11
N PRO A 103 0.79 -0.76 -22.38
CA PRO A 103 1.12 -1.34 -23.68
C PRO A 103 0.16 -2.46 -24.09
#